data_AF-A0A642PVC6-F1
#
_entry.id   AF-A0A642PVC6-F1
#
_cell.length_a   1.000
_cell.length_b   1.000
_cell.length_c   1.000
_cell.angle_alpha   90.00
_cell.angle_beta   90.00
_cell.angle_gamma   90.00
#
_symmetry.space_group_name_H-M   'P 1'
#
loop_
_entity.id
_entity.type
_entity.pdbx_description
1 polymer ?
#
loop_
_entity_poly.entity_id
_entity_poly.type
_entity_poly.pdbx_seq_one_letter_code
_entity_poly.pdbx_strand_id
1 'polypeptide(L)'
;MRARKKKILTKKVYSRVTPETYQKLDAIKSKYGFSSVYEIIQSLIHCFLRVADPTSDTQTEPVPYDIEVMFDEMSQAEKHVEFDKPKRRISHKSVNDE
;
A
#
# COMPACT_ATOMS: atom_id res chain seq x y z
N MET A 1 5.53 -33.52 20.97
CA MET A 1 4.30 -32.89 20.44
C MET A 1 4.67 -31.57 19.76
N ARG A 2 4.64 -31.46 18.43
CA ARG A 2 4.90 -30.18 17.74
C ARG A 2 3.72 -29.24 17.96
N ALA A 3 3.93 -28.10 18.60
CA ALA A 3 2.92 -27.07 18.74
C ALA A 3 2.37 -26.70 17.35
N ARG A 4 1.05 -26.82 17.15
CA ARG A 4 0.39 -26.34 15.93
C ARG A 4 0.58 -24.83 15.88
N LYS A 5 1.44 -24.32 14.99
CA LYS A 5 1.55 -22.88 14.72
C LYS A 5 0.16 -22.36 14.35
N LYS A 6 -0.38 -21.41 15.13
CA LYS A 6 -1.58 -20.64 14.76
C LYS A 6 -1.33 -20.06 13.36
N LYS A 7 -2.18 -20.41 12.39
CA LYS A 7 -2.12 -19.79 11.06
C LYS A 7 -2.48 -18.31 11.25
N ILE A 8 -1.52 -17.42 11.02
CA ILE A 8 -1.79 -15.99 10.94
C ILE A 8 -2.66 -15.80 9.69
N LEU A 9 -3.89 -15.34 9.88
CA LEU A 9 -4.81 -15.08 8.78
C LEU A 9 -4.41 -13.73 8.15
N THR A 10 -3.69 -13.79 7.04
CA THR A 10 -3.31 -12.59 6.30
C THR A 10 -4.36 -12.26 5.23
N LYS A 11 -4.59 -10.96 4.99
CA LYS A 11 -5.41 -10.45 3.89
C LYS A 11 -4.51 -9.67 2.94
N LYS A 12 -4.72 -9.84 1.63
CA LYS A 12 -3.98 -9.12 0.60
C LYS A 12 -4.67 -7.79 0.31
N VAL A 13 -3.92 -6.70 0.39
CA VAL A 13 -4.34 -5.37 -0.06
C VAL A 13 -3.73 -5.16 -1.45
N TYR A 14 -4.57 -4.97 -2.47
CA TYR A 14 -4.12 -4.73 -3.84
C TYR A 14 -4.21 -3.25 -4.16
N SER A 15 -3.10 -2.66 -4.64
CA SER A 15 -3.07 -1.31 -5.20
C SER A 15 -2.66 -1.37 -6.66
N ARG A 16 -3.29 -0.53 -7.50
CA ARG A 16 -2.94 -0.39 -8.91
C ARG A 16 -2.02 0.81 -9.06
N VAL A 17 -0.83 0.58 -9.60
CA VAL A 17 0.15 1.63 -9.92
C VAL A 17 0.48 1.57 -11.41
N THR A 18 0.86 2.70 -12.00
CA THR A 18 1.37 2.74 -13.37
C THR A 18 2.74 2.04 -13.44
N PRO A 19 3.16 1.54 -14.62
CA PRO A 19 4.48 0.93 -14.79
C PRO A 19 5.63 1.86 -14.39
N GLU A 20 5.50 3.16 -14.69
CA GLU A 20 6.49 4.18 -14.32
C GLU A 20 6.62 4.35 -12.80
N THR A 21 5.48 4.39 -12.09
CA THR A 21 5.47 4.43 -10.62
C THR A 21 6.09 3.16 -10.04
N TYR A 22 5.81 2.00 -10.64
CA TYR A 22 6.42 0.75 -10.19
C TYR A 22 7.94 0.74 -10.37
N GLN A 23 8.46 1.24 -11.49
CA GLN A 23 9.91 1.37 -11.71
C GLN A 23 10.57 2.28 -10.66
N LYS A 24 9.94 3.40 -10.32
CA LYS A 24 10.43 4.28 -9.24
C LYS A 24 10.45 3.55 -7.89
N LEU A 25 9.39 2.79 -7.56
CA LEU A 25 9.34 1.99 -6.34
C LEU A 25 10.41 0.90 -6.31
N ASP A 26 10.71 0.27 -7.45
CA ASP A 26 11.74 -0.76 -7.54
C ASP A 26 13.16 -0.20 -7.37
N ALA A 27 13.41 1.01 -7.88
CA ALA A 27 14.66 1.74 -7.64
C ALA A 27 14.83 2.10 -6.15
N ILE A 28 13.76 2.60 -5.51
CA ILE A 28 13.74 2.91 -4.07
C ILE A 28 13.97 1.65 -3.25
N LYS A 29 13.28 0.55 -3.59
CA LYS A 29 13.47 -0.75 -2.94
C LYS A 29 14.94 -1.13 -2.86
N SER A 30 15.63 -1.07 -4.01
CA SER A 30 17.05 -1.40 -4.11
C SER A 30 17.94 -0.42 -3.34
N LYS A 31 17.62 0.89 -3.38
CA LYS A 31 18.40 1.93 -2.71
C LYS A 31 18.37 1.84 -1.18
N TYR A 32 17.21 1.50 -0.62
CA TYR A 32 16.98 1.47 0.83
C TYR A 32 17.03 0.06 1.43
N GLY A 33 17.35 -0.95 0.63
CA GLY A 33 17.55 -2.33 1.10
C GLY A 33 16.26 -3.08 1.42
N PHE A 34 15.12 -2.69 0.85
CA PHE A 34 13.89 -3.46 0.99
C PHE A 34 13.96 -4.75 0.17
N SER A 35 13.37 -5.82 0.70
CA SER A 35 13.27 -7.13 0.03
C SER A 35 12.30 -7.10 -1.14
N SER A 36 11.25 -6.27 -1.06
CA SER A 36 10.21 -6.16 -2.11
C SER A 36 9.48 -4.83 -2.07
N VAL A 37 8.82 -4.47 -3.18
CA VAL A 37 7.88 -3.33 -3.21
C VAL A 37 6.72 -3.54 -2.24
N TYR A 38 6.33 -4.79 -1.96
CA TYR A 38 5.32 -5.10 -0.95
C TYR A 38 5.76 -4.72 0.46
N GLU A 39 7.05 -4.84 0.78
CA GLU A 39 7.58 -4.48 2.10
C GLU A 39 7.53 -2.96 2.31
N ILE A 40 7.78 -2.18 1.26
CA ILE A 40 7.58 -0.72 1.29
C ILE A 40 6.11 -0.41 1.61
N ILE A 41 5.16 -1.05 0.93
CA ILE A 41 3.73 -0.83 1.15
C ILE A 41 3.32 -1.26 2.56
N GLN A 42 3.83 -2.39 3.05
CA GLN A 42 3.56 -2.85 4.42
C GLN A 42 4.09 -1.88 5.47
N SER A 43 5.31 -1.35 5.26
CA SER A 43 5.89 -0.33 6.13
C SER A 43 5.04 0.93 6.15
N LEU A 44 4.61 1.42 4.98
CA LEU A 44 3.74 2.61 4.88
C LEU A 44 2.39 2.39 5.57
N ILE A 45 1.74 1.24 5.38
CA ILE A 45 0.48 0.90 6.06
C ILE A 45 0.69 0.89 7.58
N HIS A 46 1.79 0.29 8.04
CA HIS A 46 2.11 0.21 9.45
C HIS A 46 2.33 1.60 10.05
N CYS A 47 3.20 2.41 9.44
CA CYS A 47 3.41 3.81 9.81
C CYS A 47 2.10 4.60 9.87
N PHE A 48 1.26 4.50 8.84
CA PHE A 48 -0.03 5.18 8.79
C PHE A 48 -0.95 4.78 9.95
N LEU A 49 -1.07 3.48 10.25
CA LEU A 49 -1.92 3.01 11.35
C LEU A 49 -1.42 3.45 12.72
N ARG A 50 -0.10 3.52 12.92
CA ARG A 50 0.49 4.00 14.17
C ARG A 50 0.14 5.46 14.46
N VAL A 51 0.07 6.30 13.42
CA VAL A 51 -0.29 7.71 13.57
C VAL A 51 -1.81 7.91 13.62
N ALA A 52 -2.57 7.19 12.77
CA ALA A 52 -4.02 7.33 12.68
C ALA A 52 -4.79 6.68 13.84
N ASP A 53 -4.24 5.63 14.46
CA ASP A 53 -4.80 4.95 15.62
C ASP A 53 -3.70 4.54 16.62
N PRO A 54 -3.14 5.50 17.37
CA PRO A 54 -2.07 5.23 18.33
C PRO A 54 -2.54 4.37 19.51
N THR A 55 -3.86 4.24 19.74
CA THR A 55 -4.41 3.50 20.88
C THR A 55 -4.38 1.99 20.68
N SER A 56 -4.36 1.52 19.44
CA SER A 56 -4.26 0.10 19.09
C SER A 56 -2.82 -0.36 18.81
N ASP A 57 -1.86 0.55 18.86
CA ASP A 57 -0.46 0.24 18.63
C ASP A 57 0.12 -0.58 19.80
N THR A 58 0.69 -1.73 19.46
CA THR A 58 1.34 -2.65 20.40
C THR A 58 2.87 -2.54 20.34
N GLN A 59 3.39 -1.72 19.43
CA GLN A 59 4.82 -1.51 19.28
C GLN A 59 5.34 -0.43 20.23
N THR A 60 6.44 -0.76 20.92
CA THR A 60 7.06 0.12 21.91
C THR A 60 8.07 1.10 21.30
N GLU A 61 8.58 0.81 20.09
CA GLU A 61 9.52 1.69 19.40
C GLU A 61 8.81 2.94 18.88
N PRO A 62 9.25 4.17 19.15
CA PRO A 62 8.58 5.37 18.66
C PRO A 62 8.55 5.42 17.13
N VAL A 63 7.50 6.03 16.55
CA VAL A 63 7.48 6.31 15.11
C VAL A 63 8.60 7.32 14.82
N PRO A 64 9.40 7.16 13.75
CA PRO A 64 10.40 8.15 13.40
C PRO A 64 9.76 9.53 13.20
N TYR A 65 10.36 10.58 13.78
CA TYR A 65 9.84 11.96 13.76
C TYR A 65 9.44 12.44 12.36
N ASP A 66 10.23 12.11 11.33
CA ASP A 66 9.93 12.46 9.94
C ASP A 66 8.57 11.90 9.47
N ILE A 67 8.22 10.70 9.92
CA ILE A 67 6.93 10.06 9.62
C ILE A 67 5.82 10.67 10.47
N GLU A 68 6.07 10.98 11.74
CA GLU A 68 5.09 11.68 12.58
C GLU A 68 4.67 13.01 11.94
N VAL A 69 5.63 13.85 11.55
CA VAL A 69 5.37 15.16 10.91
C VAL A 69 4.65 15.02 9.57
N MET A 70 4.95 13.97 8.77
CA MET A 70 4.24 13.73 7.49
C MET A 70 2.74 13.45 7.67
N PHE A 71 2.31 13.03 8.86
CA PHE A 71 0.93 12.65 9.16
C PHE A 71 0.28 13.47 10.29
N ASP A 72 1.03 14.34 10.99
CA ASP A 72 0.56 15.23 12.07
C ASP A 72 -0.47 16.26 11.55
N GLU A 73 -0.36 16.66 10.27
CA GLU A 73 -1.30 17.58 9.61
C GLU A 73 -2.56 16.88 9.05
N MET A 74 -3.09 15.85 9.70
CA MET A 74 -4.33 15.15 9.32
C MET A 74 -5.60 16.03 9.22
N SER A 75 -5.51 17.37 9.32
CA SER A 75 -6.65 18.29 9.30
C SER A 75 -7.20 18.63 7.91
N GLN A 76 -6.52 18.32 6.81
CA GLN A 76 -7.01 18.62 5.45
C GLN A 76 -6.76 17.46 4.48
N ALA A 77 -7.21 16.25 4.81
CA ALA A 77 -7.18 15.12 3.89
C ALA A 77 -8.22 15.30 2.76
N GLU A 78 -8.01 16.27 1.87
CA GLU A 78 -8.66 16.29 0.57
C GLU A 78 -8.15 15.09 -0.25
N LYS A 79 -9.08 14.47 -0.98
CA LYS A 79 -8.84 13.21 -1.69
C LYS A 79 -8.04 13.51 -2.97
N HIS A 80 -6.73 13.71 -2.86
CA HIS A 80 -5.87 14.14 -3.98
C HIS A 80 -5.55 13.04 -5.03
N VAL A 81 -6.12 11.84 -4.90
CA VAL A 81 -5.91 10.75 -5.87
C VAL A 81 -7.25 10.35 -6.48
N GLU A 82 -7.67 11.06 -7.53
CA GLU A 82 -8.67 10.54 -8.46
C GLU A 82 -8.00 9.47 -9.34
N PHE A 83 -8.16 8.21 -8.95
CA PHE A 83 -7.82 7.11 -9.84
C PHE A 83 -8.89 7.01 -10.93
N ASP A 84 -8.61 7.60 -12.09
CA ASP A 84 -9.41 7.40 -13.30
C ASP A 84 -9.27 5.95 -13.75
N LYS A 85 -10.29 5.15 -13.43
CA LYS A 85 -10.34 3.75 -13.83
C LYS A 85 -10.34 3.69 -15.36
N PRO A 86 -9.33 3.08 -16.00
CA PRO A 86 -9.27 3.04 -17.46
C PRO A 86 -10.53 2.37 -18.01
N LYS A 87 -11.26 3.09 -18.89
CA LYS A 87 -12.45 2.56 -19.57
C LYS A 87 -12.05 1.29 -20.32
N ARG A 88 -12.71 0.17 -20.02
CA ARG A 88 -12.54 -1.06 -20.80
C ARG A 88 -12.97 -0.76 -22.23
N ARG A 89 -12.10 -1.01 -23.21
CA ARG A 89 -12.49 -1.00 -24.62
C ARG A 89 -13.51 -2.12 -24.81
N ILE A 90 -14.78 -1.77 -24.98
CA ILE A 90 -15.79 -2.76 -25.38
C ILE A 90 -15.39 -3.19 -26.79
N SER A 91 -15.02 -4.46 -26.93
CA SER A 91 -14.84 -5.06 -28.24
C SER A 91 -16.21 -5.13 -28.90
N HIS A 92 -16.51 -4.20 -29.81
CA HIS A 92 -17.60 -4.37 -30.78
C HIS A 92 -17.19 -5.47 -31.76
N LYS A 93 -17.22 -6.73 -31.32
CA LYS A 93 -17.43 -7.83 -32.27
C LYS A 93 -18.93 -7.84 -32.51
N SER A 94 -19.36 -7.28 -33.64
CA SER A 94 -20.66 -7.60 -34.21
C SER A 94 -20.70 -9.12 -34.33
N VAL A 95 -21.58 -9.74 -33.56
CA VAL A 95 -22.05 -11.09 -33.85
C VAL A 95 -23.03 -10.89 -35.00
N ASN A 96 -22.52 -10.84 -36.22
CA ASN A 96 -23.21 -10.98 -37.50
C ASN A 96 -22.23 -10.63 -38.62
N ASP A 97 -21.33 -11.57 -38.91
CA ASP A 97 -20.74 -11.76 -40.24
C ASP A 97 -20.77 -13.28 -40.45
N GLU A 98 -21.93 -13.76 -40.87
CA GLU A 98 -22.15 -15.11 -41.42
C GLU A 98 -22.74 -14.94 -42.82
#